data_AF-A0A969TYA6-F1
#
_entry.id   AF-A0A969TYA6-F1
#
_cell.length_a   1.000
_cell.length_b   1.000
_cell.length_c   1.000
_cell.angle_alpha   90.00
_cell.angle_beta   90.00
_cell.angle_gamma   90.00
#
_symmetry.space_group_name_H-M   'P 1'
#
loop_
_entity.id
_entity.type
_entity.pdbx_description
1 polymer ?
#
loop_
_entity_poly.entity_id
_entity_poly.type
_entity_poly.pdbx_seq_one_letter_code
_entity_poly.pdbx_strand_id
1 'polypeptide(L)' 'MNSHAAPSKHDIRAALNAIATPSGKGLGDSGVLSEIFVAEGKVFFSIAVDESEAQMFEPIRARPKR' A
#
# COMPACT_ATOMS: atom_id res chain seq x y z
N MET A 1 0.89 22.01 -20.66
CA MET A 1 0.01 21.65 -19.52
C MET A 1 0.11 20.15 -19.34
N ASN A 2 0.94 19.66 -18.42
CA ASN A 2 1.04 18.23 -18.17
C ASN A 2 0.00 17.86 -17.12
N SER A 3 -1.22 17.58 -17.58
CA SER A 3 -2.28 17.03 -16.73
C SER A 3 -2.01 15.55 -16.52
N HIS A 4 -1.16 15.19 -15.54
CA HIS A 4 -1.21 13.82 -15.02
C HIS A 4 -2.53 13.69 -14.26
N ALA A 5 -3.49 12.98 -14.84
CA ALA A 5 -4.70 12.60 -14.13
C ALA A 5 -4.30 11.91 -12.82
N ALA A 6 -5.02 12.21 -11.73
CA ALA A 6 -4.80 11.52 -10.47
C ALA A 6 -5.00 10.01 -10.70
N PRO A 7 -4.10 9.16 -10.18
CA PRO A 7 -4.23 7.72 -10.36
C PRO A 7 -5.55 7.25 -9.72
N SER A 8 -6.24 6.34 -10.40
CA SER A 8 -7.50 5.80 -9.86
C SER A 8 -7.23 4.92 -8.64
N LYS A 9 -8.26 4.65 -7.83
CA LYS A 9 -8.16 3.67 -6.73
C LYS A 9 -7.69 2.30 -7.25
N HIS A 10 -8.11 1.92 -8.45
CA HIS A 10 -7.69 0.68 -9.10
C HIS A 10 -6.18 0.69 -9.41
N ASP A 11 -5.67 1.77 -10.00
CA ASP A 11 -4.24 1.90 -10.33
C ASP A 11 -3.37 1.86 -9.07
N ILE A 12 -3.81 2.54 -8.01
CA ILE A 12 -3.14 2.52 -6.71
C ILE A 12 -3.12 1.10 -6.14
N ARG A 13 -4.26 0.39 -6.17
CA ARG A 13 -4.35 -0.98 -5.66
C ARG A 13 -3.47 -1.93 -6.46
N ALA A 14 -3.44 -1.81 -7.78
CA ALA A 14 -2.56 -2.57 -8.66
C ALA A 14 -1.09 -2.31 -8.34
N ALA A 15 -0.70 -1.06 -8.09
CA ALA A 15 0.66 -0.72 -7.67
C ALA A 15 1.02 -1.32 -6.31
N LEU A 16 0.09 -1.29 -5.33
CA LEU A 16 0.31 -1.89 -4.02
C LEU A 16 0.45 -3.43 -4.10
N ASN A 17 -0.21 -4.09 -5.06
CA ASN A 17 -0.06 -5.54 -5.25
C ASN A 17 1.35 -6.00 -5.66
N ALA A 18 2.20 -5.09 -6.14
CA ALA A 18 3.61 -5.41 -6.38
C ALA A 18 4.43 -5.62 -5.09
N ILE A 19 3.87 -5.26 -3.93
CA ILE A 19 4.49 -5.43 -2.62
C ILE A 19 3.93 -6.70 -1.99
N ALA A 20 4.78 -7.71 -1.81
CA ALA A 20 4.38 -8.95 -1.13
C ALA A 20 4.23 -8.73 0.38
N THR A 21 3.19 -9.32 0.97
CA THR A 21 2.99 -9.40 2.43
C THR A 21 3.58 -10.69 2.99
N PRO A 22 3.77 -10.80 4.32
CA PRO A 22 4.21 -12.05 4.96
C PRO A 22 3.28 -13.24 4.67
N SER A 23 1.99 -12.98 4.44
CA SER A 23 1.00 -13.99 4.03
C SER A 23 1.12 -14.46 2.57
N GLY A 24 2.08 -13.93 1.80
CA GLY A 24 2.33 -14.29 0.40
C GLY A 24 1.39 -13.65 -0.61
N LYS A 25 0.46 -12.79 -0.17
CA LYS A 25 -0.43 -12.01 -1.05
C LYS A 25 0.20 -10.66 -1.40
N GLY A 26 -0.30 -10.03 -2.47
CA GLY A 26 0.00 -8.62 -2.73
C GLY A 26 -0.67 -7.73 -1.68
N LEU A 27 -0.03 -6.63 -1.28
CA LEU A 27 -0.53 -5.73 -0.24
C LEU A 27 -1.92 -5.18 -0.59
N GLY A 28 -2.19 -4.88 -1.87
CA GLY A 28 -3.50 -4.44 -2.35
C GLY A 28 -4.63 -5.42 -2.02
N ASP A 29 -4.38 -6.73 -2.13
CA ASP A 29 -5.37 -7.81 -1.95
C ASP A 29 -5.19 -8.62 -0.65
N SER A 30 -4.30 -8.15 0.23
CA SER A 30 -3.96 -8.82 1.48
C SER A 30 -5.08 -8.84 2.52
N GLY A 31 -6.04 -7.91 2.41
CA GLY A 31 -7.12 -7.71 3.39
C GLY A 31 -6.69 -6.89 4.62
N VAL A 32 -5.42 -6.52 4.74
CA VAL A 32 -4.92 -5.69 5.85
C VAL A 32 -4.97 -4.20 5.59
N LEU A 33 -5.32 -3.77 4.36
CA LEU A 33 -5.45 -2.36 4.01
C LEU A 33 -6.80 -1.79 4.45
N SER A 34 -6.77 -0.58 5.02
CA SER A 34 -7.96 0.27 5.13
C SER A 34 -8.46 0.70 3.74
N GLU A 35 -9.57 1.43 3.72
CA GLU A 35 -9.98 2.12 2.49
C GLU A 35 -8.83 3.04 1.98
N ILE A 36 -8.60 2.98 0.67
CA ILE A 36 -7.68 3.87 -0.05
C ILE A 36 -8.45 5.14 -0.41
N PHE A 37 -7.95 6.29 0.03
CA PHE A 37 -8.48 7.60 -0.36
C PHE A 37 -7.39 8.50 -0.94
N VAL A 38 -7.79 9.33 -1.91
CA VAL A 38 -6.91 10.29 -2.58
C VAL A 38 -7.40 11.68 -2.27
N ALA A 39 -6.55 12.51 -1.65
CA ALA A 39 -6.86 13.89 -1.32
C ALA A 39 -5.61 14.74 -1.55
N GLU A 40 -5.79 15.92 -2.15
CA GLU A 40 -4.70 16.89 -2.37
C GLU A 40 -3.46 16.29 -3.08
N GLY A 41 -3.68 15.37 -4.03
CA GLY A 41 -2.60 14.69 -4.75
C GLY A 41 -1.82 13.67 -3.91
N LYS A 42 -2.28 13.35 -2.70
CA LYS A 42 -1.72 12.32 -1.82
C LYS A 42 -2.64 11.13 -1.74
N VAL A 43 -2.04 9.96 -1.61
CA VAL A 43 -2.73 8.68 -1.37
C VAL A 43 -2.58 8.34 0.10
N PHE A 44 -3.69 7.99 0.73
CA PHE A 44 -3.76 7.62 2.13
C PHE A 44 -4.38 6.24 2.29
N PHE A 45 -3.79 5.44 3.17
CA PHE A 45 -4.27 4.15 3.65
C PHE A 45 -3.54 3.80 4.94
N SER A 46 -4.08 2.84 5.69
CA SER A 46 -3.43 2.22 6.85
C SER A 46 -3.28 0.72 6.61
N ILE A 47 -2.27 0.11 7.23
CA ILE A 47 -2.07 -1.35 7.24
C ILE A 47 -2.36 -1.82 8.67
N ALA A 48 -3.39 -2.66 8.82
CA ALA A 48 -3.70 -3.32 10.09
C ALA A 48 -2.80 -4.54 10.25
N VAL A 49 -1.90 -4.50 11.23
CA VAL A 49 -0.95 -5.58 11.51
C VAL A 49 -1.17 -6.08 12.92
N ASP A 50 -1.31 -7.39 13.08
CA ASP A 50 -1.34 -8.03 14.40
C ASP A 50 0.04 -7.89 15.07
N GLU A 51 0.07 -7.80 16.40
CA GLU A 51 1.32 -7.66 17.15
C GLU A 51 2.31 -8.80 16.85
N SER A 52 1.80 -10.03 16.68
CA SER A 52 2.63 -11.20 16.37
C SER A 52 3.26 -11.15 14.97
N GLU A 53 2.70 -10.36 14.06
CA GLU A 53 3.18 -10.20 12.67
C GLU A 53 3.94 -8.89 12.46
N ALA A 54 3.94 -7.98 13.44
CA ALA A 54 4.50 -6.63 13.32
C ALA A 54 5.94 -6.62 12.79
N GLN A 55 6.80 -7.51 13.31
CA GLN A 55 8.19 -7.61 12.88
C GLN A 55 8.33 -8.05 11.42
N MET A 56 7.40 -8.88 10.91
CA MET A 56 7.44 -9.35 9.53
C MET A 56 7.01 -8.27 8.53
N PHE A 57 6.29 -7.25 8.98
CA PHE A 57 5.89 -6.10 8.17
C PHE A 57 6.93 -4.96 8.17
N GLU A 58 7.96 -5.01 9.02
CA GLU A 58 9.03 -3.99 9.03
C GLU A 58 9.72 -3.78 7.67
N PRO A 59 9.99 -4.82 6.85
CA PRO A 59 10.53 -4.62 5.50
C PRO A 59 9.60 -3.84 4.56
N ILE A 60 8.28 -3.93 4.77
CA ILE A 60 7.27 -3.19 4.00
C ILE A 60 7.20 -1.72 4.45
N ARG A 61 7.45 -1.47 5.75
CA ARG A 61 7.55 -0.12 6.31
C ARG A 61 8.87 0.57 5.96
N ALA A 62 9.95 -0.21 5.88
CA ALA A 62 11.26 0.29 5.55
C ALA A 62 11.25 0.86 4.13
N ARG A 63 11.51 2.17 4.01
CA ARG A 63 11.75 2.77 2.70
C ARG A 63 12.96 2.07 2.07
N PRO A 64 12.89 1.61 0.81
CA PRO A 64 14.09 1.14 0.13
C PRO A 64 15.14 2.25 0.18
N LYS A 65 16.30 1.95 0.77
CA LYS A 65 17.46 2.85 0.74
C LYS A 65 17.86 2.98 -0.72
N ARG A 66 17.67 4.17 -1.29
CA ARG A 66 18.19 4.53 -2.61
C ARG A 66 19.69 4.84 -2.51
#